data_AF-A0A5Q4GY16-F1
#
_entry.id   AF-A0A5Q4GY16-F1
#
_cell.length_a   1.000
_cell.length_b   1.000
_cell.length_c   1.000
_cell.angle_alpha   90.00
_cell.angle_beta   90.00
_cell.angle_gamma   90.00
#
_symmetry.space_group_name_H-M   'P 1'
#
loop_
_entity.id
_entity.type
_entity.pdbx_description
1 polymer ?
#
loop_
_entity_poly.entity_id
_entity_poly.type
_entity_poly.pdbx_seq_one_letter_code
_entity_poly.pdbx_strand_id
1 'polypeptide(L)'
;MQPDSAWLELRSQGSSSIGLCFVWCGDRYAHRFEWNEDGQSLIGIESLEGADHEAWPSSPALQQLNLQTNGSGGSCALLLGMAGKNHWSASIEARAESLVFDIACRAQGPAQWLGSSYQISSSCRRVSEHADGSYQLVFGGDCGQFAVRIVADRAVLAYDQQHGRINVLPRPTDDQQTISARWSYTMQLVPFEDTSGEGARP
;
A
#
# COMPACT_ATOMS: atom_id res chain seq x y z
N MET A 1 25.20 -5.54 3.60
CA MET A 1 24.69 -4.79 2.44
C MET A 1 23.25 -5.24 2.28
N GLN A 2 22.29 -4.41 2.73
CA GLN A 2 20.88 -4.68 2.44
C GLN A 2 20.66 -4.41 0.94
N PRO A 3 19.80 -5.18 0.24
CA PRO A 3 19.51 -4.89 -1.15
C PRO A 3 18.84 -3.51 -1.26
N ASP A 4 19.23 -2.73 -2.27
CA ASP A 4 18.70 -1.38 -2.52
C ASP A 4 17.18 -1.39 -2.77
N SER A 5 16.67 -2.52 -3.27
CA SER A 5 15.25 -2.78 -3.46
C SER A 5 14.92 -4.27 -3.36
N ALA A 6 13.69 -4.60 -2.95
CA ALA A 6 13.16 -5.95 -2.97
C ALA A 6 11.76 -5.96 -3.59
N TRP A 7 11.35 -7.06 -4.22
CA TRP A 7 10.10 -7.12 -4.97
C TRP A 7 9.20 -8.24 -4.46
N LEU A 8 7.94 -7.91 -4.20
CA LEU A 8 6.86 -8.87 -3.96
C LEU A 8 5.94 -8.85 -5.19
N GLU A 9 6.14 -9.83 -6.06
CA GLU A 9 5.33 -9.98 -7.27
C GLU A 9 3.90 -10.37 -6.93
N LEU A 10 2.94 -9.65 -7.52
CA LEU A 10 1.53 -10.00 -7.49
C LEU A 10 1.16 -10.85 -8.72
N ARG A 11 1.57 -10.38 -9.90
CA ARG A 11 1.32 -11.07 -11.17
C ARG A 11 2.42 -10.75 -12.17
N SER A 12 2.77 -11.72 -13.00
CA SER A 12 3.63 -11.56 -14.18
C SER A 12 3.00 -12.19 -15.41
N GLN A 13 3.19 -11.56 -16.57
CA GLN A 13 2.77 -12.08 -17.88
C GLN A 13 3.73 -11.57 -18.95
N GLY A 14 4.50 -12.48 -19.55
CA GLY A 14 5.48 -12.11 -20.58
C GLY A 14 6.56 -11.19 -20.00
N SER A 15 6.73 -10.00 -20.59
CA SER A 15 7.66 -8.97 -20.10
C SER A 15 7.03 -7.99 -19.11
N SER A 16 5.75 -8.15 -18.79
CA SER A 16 5.02 -7.27 -17.88
C SER A 16 4.86 -7.91 -16.51
N SER A 17 5.06 -7.15 -15.45
CA SER A 17 4.84 -7.58 -14.07
C SER A 17 4.23 -6.47 -13.24
N ILE A 18 3.53 -6.84 -12.18
CA ILE A 18 2.93 -5.89 -11.27
C ILE A 18 3.04 -6.43 -9.85
N GLY A 19 3.27 -5.55 -8.90
CA GLY A 19 3.53 -5.94 -7.53
C GLY A 19 3.95 -4.78 -6.66
N LEU A 20 4.61 -5.13 -5.56
CA LEU A 20 5.08 -4.19 -4.56
C LEU A 20 6.61 -4.13 -4.57
N CYS A 21 7.17 -2.96 -4.87
CA CYS A 21 8.59 -2.67 -4.70
C CYS A 21 8.82 -2.14 -3.29
N PHE A 22 9.74 -2.74 -2.56
CA PHE A 22 10.27 -2.20 -1.30
C PHE A 22 11.58 -1.48 -1.58
N VAL A 23 11.71 -0.25 -1.11
CA VAL A 23 12.91 0.59 -1.31
C VAL A 23 13.37 1.09 0.05
N TRP A 24 14.66 0.93 0.35
CA TRP A 24 15.23 1.49 1.57
C TRP A 24 15.29 3.02 1.45
N CYS A 25 14.66 3.74 2.38
CA CYS A 25 14.59 5.19 2.43
C CYS A 25 14.92 5.68 3.85
N GLY A 26 16.06 6.35 4.00
CA GLY A 26 16.54 6.80 5.31
C GLY A 26 16.89 5.63 6.22
N ASP A 27 15.99 5.34 7.16
CA ASP A 27 16.14 4.30 8.19
C ASP A 27 15.12 3.15 8.07
N ARG A 28 14.27 3.12 7.04
CA ARG A 28 13.16 2.16 6.89
C ARG A 28 12.87 1.82 5.43
N TYR A 29 12.09 0.78 5.21
CA TYR A 29 11.54 0.43 3.91
C TYR A 29 10.28 1.24 3.62
N ALA A 30 10.29 1.99 2.52
CA ALA A 30 9.09 2.43 1.82
C ALA A 30 8.62 1.33 0.86
N HIS A 31 7.39 1.41 0.39
CA HIS A 31 6.90 0.53 -0.67
C HIS A 31 6.05 1.25 -1.71
N ARG A 32 6.09 0.73 -2.94
CA ARG A 32 5.41 1.26 -4.11
C ARG A 32 4.65 0.16 -4.82
N PHE A 33 3.40 0.42 -5.18
CA PHE A 33 2.65 -0.44 -6.07
C PHE A 33 2.95 -0.02 -7.52
N GLU A 34 3.61 -0.90 -8.26
CA GLU A 34 4.19 -0.57 -9.56
C GLU A 34 3.83 -1.61 -10.61
N TRP A 35 3.60 -1.13 -11.83
CA TRP A 35 3.55 -1.93 -13.05
C TRP A 35 4.84 -1.76 -13.82
N ASN A 36 5.49 -2.86 -14.16
CA ASN A 36 6.69 -2.88 -15.00
C ASN A 36 6.35 -3.52 -16.35
N GLU A 37 6.83 -2.94 -17.44
CA GLU A 37 6.72 -3.50 -18.79
C GLU A 37 7.95 -3.10 -19.60
N ASP A 38 8.62 -4.08 -20.20
CA ASP A 38 9.83 -3.89 -21.03
C ASP A 38 10.92 -3.01 -20.38
N GLY A 39 11.07 -3.13 -19.06
CA GLY A 39 12.06 -2.36 -18.28
C GLY A 39 11.66 -0.92 -17.97
N GLN A 40 10.44 -0.50 -18.32
CA GLN A 40 9.84 0.76 -17.87
C GLN A 40 8.91 0.50 -16.67
N SER A 41 8.85 1.44 -15.71
CA SER A 41 7.99 1.34 -14.53
C SER A 41 6.95 2.46 -14.52
N LEU A 42 5.70 2.09 -14.30
CA LEU A 42 4.58 2.95 -13.96
C LEU A 42 4.26 2.80 -12.48
N ILE A 43 4.69 3.77 -11.69
CA ILE A 43 4.37 3.86 -10.26
C ILE A 43 2.93 4.33 -10.10
N GLY A 44 2.11 3.58 -9.36
CA GLY A 44 0.73 3.97 -9.04
C GLY A 44 0.64 4.72 -7.71
N ILE A 45 0.98 4.04 -6.62
CA ILE A 45 0.97 4.61 -5.27
C ILE A 45 2.27 4.30 -4.54
N GLU A 46 2.71 5.24 -3.72
CA GLU A 46 3.93 5.14 -2.90
C GLU A 46 3.59 5.43 -1.45
N SER A 47 4.12 4.65 -0.52
CA SER A 47 3.95 4.91 0.91
C SER A 47 4.75 6.14 1.37
N LEU A 48 4.21 6.85 2.34
CA LEU A 48 4.81 8.04 2.94
C LEU A 48 5.32 7.69 4.33
N GLU A 49 6.65 7.64 4.48
CA GLU A 49 7.31 7.06 5.64
C GLU A 49 7.58 8.02 6.81
N GLY A 50 7.40 9.32 6.59
CA GLY A 50 7.78 10.36 7.56
C GLY A 50 9.30 10.50 7.71
N ALA A 51 9.72 11.23 8.73
CA ALA A 51 11.14 11.40 9.06
C ALA A 51 11.62 10.39 10.12
N ASP A 52 12.93 10.17 10.19
CA ASP A 52 13.58 9.21 11.09
C ASP A 52 13.39 9.52 12.59
N HIS A 53 13.27 10.80 12.93
CA HIS A 53 13.08 11.29 14.30
C HIS A 53 11.61 11.33 14.75
N GLU A 54 10.65 11.05 13.87
CA GLU A 54 9.23 11.04 14.21
C GLU A 54 8.87 9.77 14.99
N ALA A 55 8.30 9.93 16.19
CA ALA A 55 7.79 8.79 16.97
C ALA A 55 6.48 8.20 16.39
N TRP A 56 5.75 9.00 15.62
CA TRP A 56 4.47 8.67 14.99
C TRP A 56 4.52 9.05 13.50
N PRO A 57 5.34 8.36 12.69
CA PRO A 57 5.49 8.63 11.27
C PRO A 57 4.19 8.38 10.49
N SER A 58 4.07 8.95 9.30
CA SER A 58 2.87 8.83 8.44
C SER A 58 2.57 7.38 8.02
N SER A 59 3.57 6.50 7.98
CA SER A 59 3.44 5.05 7.76
C SER A 59 4.30 4.27 8.75
N PRO A 60 4.06 2.95 8.94
CA PRO A 60 4.82 2.14 9.89
C PRO A 60 6.33 2.19 9.63
N ALA A 61 7.13 2.44 10.66
CA ALA A 61 8.59 2.43 10.53
C ALA A 61 9.14 1.00 10.46
N LEU A 62 9.25 0.46 9.25
CA LEU A 62 9.64 -0.94 8.99
C LEU A 62 11.11 -1.04 8.58
N GLN A 63 12.01 -1.46 9.48
CA GLN A 63 13.45 -1.55 9.23
C GLN A 63 13.94 -2.93 8.79
N GLN A 64 13.13 -3.96 8.97
CA GLN A 64 13.45 -5.33 8.59
C GLN A 64 12.43 -5.81 7.57
N LEU A 65 12.91 -6.50 6.54
CA LEU A 65 12.11 -7.12 5.50
C LEU A 65 12.59 -8.55 5.29
N ASN A 66 11.67 -9.51 5.41
CA ASN A 66 11.87 -10.90 5.02
C ASN A 66 10.83 -11.29 3.98
N LEU A 67 11.28 -11.62 2.78
CA LEU A 67 10.42 -12.22 1.75
C LEU A 67 10.40 -13.74 1.94
N GLN A 68 9.21 -14.33 1.93
CA GLN A 68 9.02 -15.77 2.02
C GLN A 68 8.14 -16.24 0.86
N THR A 69 8.44 -17.43 0.37
CA THR A 69 7.55 -18.17 -0.52
C THR A 69 6.85 -19.24 0.32
N ASN A 70 5.52 -19.29 0.28
CA ASN A 70 4.76 -20.35 0.91
C ASN A 70 4.86 -21.63 0.06
N GLY A 71 4.69 -22.80 0.70
CA GLY A 71 4.81 -24.10 0.04
C GLY A 71 3.79 -24.36 -1.08
N SER A 72 2.79 -23.48 -1.23
CA SER A 72 1.79 -23.49 -2.30
C SER A 72 2.07 -22.46 -3.41
N GLY A 73 3.25 -21.83 -3.42
CA GLY A 73 3.70 -20.91 -4.48
C GLY A 73 3.27 -19.44 -4.32
N GLY A 74 2.54 -19.08 -3.26
CA GLY A 74 2.27 -17.68 -2.92
C GLY A 74 3.44 -17.03 -2.19
N SER A 75 3.59 -15.72 -2.32
CA SER A 75 4.69 -14.96 -1.70
C SER A 75 4.15 -14.05 -0.60
N CYS A 76 4.94 -13.84 0.46
CA CYS A 76 4.63 -12.84 1.47
C CYS A 76 5.87 -12.07 1.92
N ALA A 77 5.65 -10.85 2.38
CA ALA A 77 6.64 -10.03 3.05
C ALA A 77 6.29 -9.93 4.53
N LEU A 78 7.25 -10.24 5.40
CA LEU A 78 7.18 -9.99 6.83
C LEU A 78 8.09 -8.83 7.16
N LEU A 79 7.53 -7.78 7.75
CA LEU A 79 8.24 -6.57 8.08
C LEU A 79 8.13 -6.24 9.56
N LEU A 80 9.22 -5.73 10.13
CA LEU A 80 9.32 -5.33 11.53
C LEU A 80 10.08 -4.03 11.65
N GLY A 81 9.75 -3.24 12.66
CA GLY A 81 10.56 -2.11 13.04
C GLY A 81 10.04 -1.31 14.23
N MET A 82 10.58 -0.12 14.42
CA MET A 82 10.25 0.77 15.52
C MET A 82 10.38 2.24 15.15
N ALA A 83 9.57 3.07 15.82
CA ALA A 83 9.73 4.52 15.85
C ALA A 83 9.55 4.99 17.30
N GLY A 84 10.56 5.66 17.87
CA GLY A 84 10.59 5.96 19.29
C GLY A 84 10.48 4.70 20.16
N LYS A 85 9.35 4.55 20.87
CA LYS A 85 9.06 3.37 21.73
C LYS A 85 7.99 2.44 21.14
N ASN A 86 7.54 2.72 19.92
CA ASN A 86 6.44 2.03 19.26
C ASN A 86 7.00 0.93 18.38
N HIS A 87 6.51 -0.29 18.54
CA HIS A 87 6.92 -1.43 17.72
C HIS A 87 5.91 -1.66 16.61
N TRP A 88 6.40 -1.77 15.38
CA TRP A 88 5.60 -1.98 14.20
C TRP A 88 5.87 -3.37 13.63
N SER A 89 4.81 -4.01 13.15
CA SER A 89 4.90 -5.24 12.38
C SER A 89 3.90 -5.19 11.24
N ALA A 90 4.29 -5.69 10.07
CA ALA A 90 3.40 -5.85 8.94
C ALA A 90 3.61 -7.22 8.29
N SER A 91 2.53 -7.82 7.81
CA SER A 91 2.56 -8.91 6.85
C SER A 91 1.83 -8.48 5.59
N ILE A 92 2.45 -8.71 4.44
CA ILE A 92 1.88 -8.43 3.12
C ILE A 92 1.86 -9.72 2.34
N GLU A 93 0.67 -10.24 2.04
CA GLU A 93 0.49 -11.50 1.32
C GLU A 93 0.06 -11.24 -0.11
N ALA A 94 0.80 -11.78 -1.08
CA ALA A 94 0.35 -11.86 -2.46
C ALA A 94 -0.62 -13.03 -2.64
N ARG A 95 -1.78 -12.71 -3.20
CA ARG A 95 -2.83 -13.64 -3.65
C ARG A 95 -3.06 -13.39 -5.13
N ALA A 96 -3.79 -14.26 -5.83
CA ALA A 96 -3.90 -14.25 -7.30
C ALA A 96 -4.05 -12.86 -7.95
N GLU A 97 -4.88 -11.97 -7.39
CA GLU A 97 -5.10 -10.61 -7.92
C GLU A 97 -5.13 -9.55 -6.80
N SER A 98 -4.58 -9.85 -5.63
CA SER A 98 -4.52 -8.89 -4.53
C SER A 98 -3.32 -9.02 -3.62
N LEU A 99 -2.92 -7.89 -3.05
CA LEU A 99 -2.02 -7.81 -1.90
C LEU A 99 -2.84 -7.55 -0.64
N VAL A 100 -2.73 -8.43 0.34
CA VAL A 100 -3.42 -8.28 1.63
C VAL A 100 -2.42 -7.78 2.66
N PHE A 101 -2.69 -6.60 3.20
CA PHE A 101 -1.89 -5.94 4.23
C PHE A 101 -2.52 -6.19 5.59
N ASP A 102 -1.72 -6.62 6.55
CA ASP A 102 -2.10 -6.70 7.96
C ASP A 102 -0.99 -6.09 8.81
N ILE A 103 -1.32 -5.01 9.50
CA ILE A 103 -0.36 -4.13 10.16
C ILE A 103 -0.77 -3.97 11.60
N ALA A 104 0.22 -4.04 12.50
CA ALA A 104 0.02 -3.79 13.91
C ALA A 104 1.08 -2.82 14.44
N CYS A 105 0.66 -2.00 15.40
CA CYS A 105 1.54 -1.13 16.18
C CYS A 105 1.30 -1.41 17.66
N ARG A 106 2.35 -1.78 18.39
CA ARG A 106 2.37 -1.78 19.85
C ARG A 106 2.93 -0.45 20.34
N ALA A 107 2.02 0.44 20.72
CA ALA A 107 2.27 1.78 21.22
C ALA A 107 2.73 1.79 22.69
N GLN A 108 3.59 2.74 23.06
CA GLN A 108 3.81 3.10 24.47
C GLN A 108 3.26 4.49 24.76
N GLY A 109 1.97 4.54 25.11
CA GLY A 109 1.24 5.77 25.42
C GLY A 109 0.25 6.16 24.32
N PRO A 110 -0.41 7.33 24.47
CA PRO A 110 -1.40 7.80 23.51
C PRO A 110 -0.78 8.04 22.13
N ALA A 111 -1.38 7.43 21.10
CA ALA A 111 -0.93 7.62 19.74
C ALA A 111 -1.35 9.00 19.20
N GLN A 112 -0.39 9.73 18.62
CA GLN A 112 -0.69 10.96 17.88
C GLN A 112 -1.14 10.66 16.46
N TRP A 113 -0.62 9.59 15.88
CA TRP A 113 -0.97 9.10 14.56
C TRP A 113 -0.76 7.60 14.46
N LEU A 114 -1.68 6.90 13.78
CA LEU A 114 -1.56 5.51 13.38
C LEU A 114 -2.18 5.35 12.01
N GLY A 115 -1.48 4.69 11.10
CA GLY A 115 -2.00 4.36 9.79
C GLY A 115 -0.92 4.07 8.78
N SER A 116 -1.35 3.96 7.53
CA SER A 116 -0.49 3.90 6.36
C SER A 116 -0.94 4.99 5.40
N SER A 117 -0.05 5.92 5.08
CA SER A 117 -0.32 7.03 4.16
C SER A 117 0.30 6.73 2.80
N TYR A 118 -0.46 6.94 1.74
CA TYR A 118 -0.04 6.70 0.37
C TYR A 118 -0.18 7.96 -0.45
N GLN A 119 0.89 8.35 -1.13
CA GLN A 119 0.86 9.34 -2.18
C GLN A 119 0.36 8.69 -3.47
N ILE A 120 -0.68 9.27 -4.07
CA ILE A 120 -1.12 8.90 -5.41
C ILE A 120 -0.18 9.57 -6.41
N SER A 121 0.36 8.80 -7.35
CA SER A 121 1.26 9.34 -8.37
C SER A 121 0.53 10.22 -9.38
N SER A 122 1.29 11.07 -10.08
CA SER A 122 0.75 11.93 -11.14
C SER A 122 0.25 11.16 -12.37
N SER A 123 0.53 9.86 -12.47
CA SER A 123 -0.02 9.00 -13.54
C SER A 123 -1.46 8.56 -13.26
N CYS A 124 -2.00 8.88 -12.07
CA CYS A 124 -3.39 8.63 -11.75
C CYS A 124 -4.30 9.53 -12.58
N ARG A 125 -5.17 8.91 -13.36
CA ARG A 125 -6.14 9.58 -14.23
C ARG A 125 -7.50 9.73 -13.57
N ARG A 126 -7.82 8.86 -12.60
CA ARG A 126 -9.12 8.83 -11.94
C ARG A 126 -9.00 8.23 -10.54
N VAL A 127 -9.66 8.89 -9.59
CA VAL A 127 -9.94 8.39 -8.24
C VAL A 127 -11.45 8.33 -8.09
N SER A 128 -11.99 7.16 -7.76
CA SER A 128 -13.42 6.95 -7.55
C SER A 128 -13.65 6.33 -6.17
N GLU A 129 -14.55 6.91 -5.39
CA GLU A 129 -15.06 6.31 -4.16
C GLU A 129 -16.29 5.45 -4.46
N HIS A 130 -16.37 4.28 -3.85
CA HIS A 130 -17.50 3.37 -3.97
C HIS A 130 -18.39 3.44 -2.73
N ALA A 131 -19.64 2.97 -2.86
CA ALA A 131 -20.63 2.97 -1.77
C ALA A 131 -20.19 2.15 -0.53
N ASP A 132 -19.27 1.20 -0.69
CA ASP A 132 -18.70 0.42 0.41
C ASP A 132 -17.48 1.07 1.07
N GLY A 133 -17.16 2.32 0.70
CA GLY A 133 -16.04 3.10 1.23
C GLY A 133 -14.67 2.70 0.66
N SER A 134 -14.63 1.79 -0.33
CA SER A 134 -13.39 1.50 -1.08
C SER A 134 -13.08 2.58 -2.10
N TYR A 135 -11.81 2.67 -2.47
CA TYR A 135 -11.32 3.62 -3.48
C TYR A 135 -10.72 2.87 -4.66
N GLN A 136 -11.17 3.20 -5.88
CA GLN A 136 -10.55 2.72 -7.11
C GLN A 136 -9.69 3.84 -7.72
N LEU A 137 -8.44 3.48 -8.01
CA LEU A 137 -7.44 4.33 -8.62
C LEU A 137 -7.11 3.79 -10.00
N VAL A 138 -7.14 4.63 -11.01
CA VAL A 138 -6.81 4.27 -12.40
C VAL A 138 -5.54 5.00 -12.79
N PHE A 139 -4.53 4.25 -13.21
CA PHE A 139 -3.22 4.76 -13.62
C PHE A 139 -2.99 4.47 -15.09
N GLY A 140 -2.28 5.36 -15.77
CA GLY A 140 -1.83 5.10 -17.13
C GLY A 140 -0.68 5.99 -17.55
N GLY A 141 0.26 5.40 -18.27
CA GLY A 141 1.43 6.06 -18.85
C GLY A 141 1.85 5.41 -20.15
N ASP A 142 3.08 5.64 -20.58
CA ASP A 142 3.60 5.14 -21.85
C ASP A 142 3.79 3.60 -21.84
N CYS A 143 4.08 3.02 -20.68
CA CYS A 143 4.28 1.58 -20.47
C CYS A 143 3.01 0.86 -19.95
N GLY A 144 1.83 1.37 -20.32
CA GLY A 144 0.56 0.69 -20.05
C GLY A 144 -0.35 1.39 -19.03
N GLN A 145 -1.36 0.64 -18.59
CA GLN A 145 -2.39 1.12 -17.68
C GLN A 145 -2.85 0.01 -16.74
N PHE A 146 -3.18 0.37 -15.51
CA PHE A 146 -3.74 -0.55 -14.54
C PHE A 146 -4.66 0.19 -13.58
N ALA A 147 -5.52 -0.57 -12.90
CA ALA A 147 -6.37 -0.04 -11.87
C ALA A 147 -6.22 -0.86 -10.58
N VAL A 148 -6.19 -0.16 -9.46
CA VAL A 148 -6.14 -0.74 -8.11
C VAL A 148 -7.35 -0.29 -7.34
N ARG A 149 -8.02 -1.23 -6.70
CA ARG A 149 -9.05 -0.95 -5.70
C ARG A 149 -8.47 -1.21 -4.30
N ILE A 150 -8.51 -0.18 -3.46
CA ILE A 150 -8.11 -0.27 -2.05
C ILE A 150 -9.38 -0.52 -1.24
N VAL A 151 -9.43 -1.66 -0.54
CA VAL A 151 -10.58 -2.10 0.25
C VAL A 151 -10.15 -2.26 1.71
N ALA A 152 -10.79 -1.54 2.62
CA ALA A 152 -10.57 -1.71 4.05
C ALA A 152 -11.25 -2.98 4.56
N ASP A 153 -10.52 -3.78 5.35
CA ASP A 153 -11.06 -4.94 6.06
C ASP A 153 -11.28 -4.59 7.54
N ARG A 154 -10.18 -4.26 8.24
CA ARG A 154 -10.18 -3.72 9.62
C ARG A 154 -9.57 -2.33 9.67
N ALA A 155 -9.99 -1.47 8.75
CA ALA A 155 -9.48 -0.12 8.64
C ALA A 155 -10.60 0.88 8.28
N VAL A 156 -10.22 2.15 8.20
CA VAL A 156 -10.98 3.24 7.57
C VAL A 156 -10.09 3.84 6.48
N LEU A 157 -10.67 4.07 5.29
CA LEU A 157 -10.00 4.78 4.21
C LEU A 157 -10.42 6.25 4.25
N ALA A 158 -9.45 7.15 4.08
CA ALA A 158 -9.70 8.57 3.96
C ALA A 158 -8.88 9.15 2.81
N TYR A 159 -9.55 9.75 1.83
CA TYR A 159 -8.90 10.42 0.71
C TYR A 159 -8.72 11.92 0.98
N ASP A 160 -7.46 12.34 1.09
CA ASP A 160 -7.05 13.74 1.13
C ASP A 160 -6.86 14.25 -0.31
N GLN A 161 -7.92 14.87 -0.83
CA GLN A 161 -7.93 15.46 -2.17
C GLN A 161 -6.91 16.60 -2.33
N GLN A 162 -6.65 17.36 -1.28
CA GLN A 162 -5.77 18.53 -1.35
C GLN A 162 -4.33 18.10 -1.64
N HIS A 163 -3.89 17.00 -1.03
CA HIS A 163 -2.53 16.48 -1.19
C HIS A 163 -2.44 15.26 -2.11
N GLY A 164 -3.57 14.76 -2.63
CA GLY A 164 -3.61 13.56 -3.47
C GLY A 164 -3.17 12.30 -2.72
N ARG A 165 -3.66 12.11 -1.48
CA ARG A 165 -3.21 11.02 -0.60
C ARG A 165 -4.35 10.15 -0.12
N ILE A 166 -4.11 8.85 -0.02
CA ILE A 166 -5.01 7.93 0.68
C ILE A 166 -4.39 7.53 2.01
N ASN A 167 -5.14 7.70 3.08
CA ASN A 167 -4.78 7.22 4.40
C ASN A 167 -5.59 5.96 4.73
N VAL A 168 -4.91 4.94 5.22
CA VAL A 168 -5.51 3.73 5.76
C VAL A 168 -5.29 3.72 7.26
N LEU A 169 -6.37 3.94 8.01
CA LEU A 169 -6.33 4.18 9.45
C LEU A 169 -6.90 2.96 10.19
N PRO A 170 -6.42 2.64 11.41
CA PRO A 170 -7.15 1.71 12.26
C PRO A 170 -8.55 2.23 12.55
N ARG A 171 -9.52 1.31 12.68
CA ARG A 171 -10.84 1.70 13.16
C ARG A 171 -10.70 2.26 14.57
N PRO A 172 -11.37 3.39 14.88
CA PRO A 172 -11.43 3.87 16.25
C PRO A 172 -11.91 2.76 17.18
N THR A 173 -11.14 2.46 18.21
CA THR A 173 -11.59 1.61 19.32
C THR A 173 -12.13 2.53 20.41
N ASP A 174 -13.25 2.15 21.03
CA ASP A 174 -13.79 2.87 22.19
C ASP A 174 -12.82 2.81 23.40
N ASP A 175 -11.88 1.87 23.39
CA ASP A 175 -10.84 1.73 24.40
C ASP A 175 -9.59 2.56 24.05
N GLN A 176 -9.47 3.72 24.69
CA GLN A 176 -8.27 4.57 24.61
C GLN A 176 -7.04 3.99 25.34
N GLN A 177 -7.18 2.84 26.00
CA GLN A 177 -6.07 2.18 26.73
C GLN A 177 -5.38 1.08 25.92
N THR A 178 -5.85 0.76 24.71
CA THR A 178 -5.29 -0.38 23.97
C THR A 178 -3.86 -0.06 23.52
N ILE A 179 -2.90 -0.76 24.15
CA ILE A 179 -1.45 -0.69 23.88
C ILE A 179 -1.13 -1.15 22.45
N SER A 180 -2.05 -1.85 21.78
CA SER A 180 -1.84 -2.40 20.43
C SER A 180 -2.98 -2.03 19.49
N ALA A 181 -2.67 -1.34 18.39
CA ALA A 181 -3.59 -1.13 17.28
C ALA A 181 -3.27 -2.11 16.14
N ARG A 182 -4.30 -2.54 15.40
CA ARG A 182 -4.15 -3.39 14.22
C ARG A 182 -5.14 -2.97 13.15
N TRP A 183 -4.69 -2.92 11.91
CA TRP A 183 -5.54 -2.64 10.76
C TRP A 183 -5.14 -3.51 9.57
N SER A 184 -6.13 -3.86 8.75
CA SER A 184 -5.93 -4.64 7.54
C SER A 184 -6.74 -4.08 6.39
N TYR A 185 -6.18 -4.21 5.20
CA TYR A 185 -6.77 -3.76 3.94
C TYR A 185 -6.18 -4.55 2.78
N THR A 186 -6.83 -4.46 1.63
CA THR A 186 -6.43 -5.15 0.42
C THR A 186 -6.23 -4.15 -0.70
N MET A 187 -5.13 -4.27 -1.42
CA MET A 187 -4.94 -3.63 -2.72
C MET A 187 -5.22 -4.69 -3.79
N GLN A 188 -6.34 -4.56 -4.48
CA GLN A 188 -6.80 -5.51 -5.48
C GLN A 188 -6.59 -4.94 -6.87
N LEU A 189 -6.00 -5.74 -7.77
CA LEU A 189 -6.03 -5.45 -9.18
C LEU A 189 -7.45 -5.59 -9.70
N VAL A 190 -7.94 -4.54 -10.35
CA VAL A 190 -9.25 -4.58 -10.99
C VAL A 190 -9.07 -4.52 -12.51
N PRO A 191 -9.90 -5.25 -13.27
CA PRO A 191 -9.93 -5.12 -14.72
C PRO A 191 -10.10 -3.65 -15.11
N PHE A 192 -9.32 -3.22 -16.09
CA PHE A 192 -9.54 -1.93 -16.71
C PHE A 192 -10.76 -2.06 -17.63
N GLU A 193 -11.93 -1.61 -17.16
CA GLU A 193 -13.06 -1.37 -18.05
C GLU A 193 -12.85 -0.03 -18.73
N ASP A 194 -12.57 -0.08 -20.04
CA ASP A 194 -12.44 1.10 -20.87
C ASP A 194 -13.80 1.79 -20.95
N THR A 195 -14.03 2.80 -20.11
CA THR A 195 -15.25 3.61 -20.12
C THR A 195 -15.28 4.57 -21.32
N SER A 196 -14.53 4.32 -22.40
CA SER A 196 -14.59 5.06 -23.66
C SER A 196 -15.89 4.81 -24.46
N GLY A 197 -16.77 3.93 -23.98
CA GLY A 197 -18.01 3.52 -24.65
C GLY A 197 -19.31 4.03 -24.03
N GLU A 198 -19.49 5.33 -23.79
CA GLU A 198 -20.85 5.89 -23.62
C GLU A 198 -20.89 7.38 -24.01
N GLY A 199 -21.17 7.63 -25.30
CA GLY A 199 -21.25 8.99 -25.84
C GLY A 199 -21.23 9.15 -27.35
N ALA A 200 -21.46 8.11 -28.15
CA ALA A 200 -21.81 8.28 -29.56
C ALA A 200 -23.29 7.91 -29.75
N ARG A 201 -24.11 8.97 -29.85
CA ARG A 201 -25.52 8.96 -30.24
C ARG A 201 -25.76 8.24 -31.58
N PRO A 202 -26.99 7.78 -31.82
CA PRO A 202 -27.89 8.58 -32.67
C PRO A 202 -28.93 9.40 -31.89
#